data_AF-A0A3L6JAG0-F1
#
_entry.id   AF-A0A3L6JAG0-F1
#
_cell.length_a   1.000
_cell.length_b   1.000
_cell.length_c   1.000
_cell.angle_alpha   90.00
_cell.angle_beta   90.00
_cell.angle_gamma   90.00
#
_symmetry.space_group_name_H-M   'P 1'
#
loop_
_entity.id
_entity.type
_entity.pdbx_description
1 polymer ?
#
loop_
_entity_poly.entity_id
_entity_poly.type
_entity_poly.pdbx_seq_one_letter_code
_entity_poly.pdbx_strand_id
1 'polypeptide(L)'
;MKRALQLLIALAISAVFFVSPVAAATNQGLEWAVASGDAFNFHLTSTGVTNMSLNEALYMNITSAMPAIPNSMTTWAEVPYPDVGWWWSSNGTTIGLYGLLFLGLLALGTPFVLPTGNFTLLGNLIKTYVMWNSTTTHYANSTLYWGLTYSDTEDDETNTLQVSYLKSDGVLARYVIGSSNSTSHETVSVSFIRDNLPAEGFDIIGFIQQNMLLVGAGVLVIVIIGAVVCMKRK
;
A
#
# COMPACT_ATOMS: atom_id res chain seq x y z
N MET A 1 -2.37 -29.35 35.03
CA MET A 1 -1.32 -28.64 34.24
C MET A 1 -0.87 -29.38 32.98
N LYS A 2 -0.54 -30.69 33.01
CA LYS A 2 -0.06 -31.43 31.81
C LYS A 2 -0.95 -31.31 30.56
N ARG A 3 -2.28 -31.40 30.71
CA ARG A 3 -3.22 -31.32 29.57
C ARG A 3 -3.32 -29.92 28.95
N ALA A 4 -3.21 -28.86 29.75
CA ALA A 4 -3.22 -27.48 29.26
C ALA A 4 -1.93 -27.17 28.46
N LEU A 5 -0.78 -27.65 28.95
CA LEU A 5 0.50 -27.49 28.26
C LEU A 5 0.52 -28.22 26.90
N GLN A 6 -0.03 -29.44 26.84
CA GLN A 6 -0.14 -30.20 25.59
C GLN A 6 -1.04 -29.49 24.57
N LEU A 7 -2.14 -28.89 25.02
CA LEU A 7 -3.07 -28.17 24.15
C LEU A 7 -2.44 -26.87 23.60
N LEU A 8 -1.65 -26.17 24.43
CA LEU A 8 -0.93 -24.96 24.04
C LEU A 8 0.16 -25.25 23.00
N ILE A 9 0.90 -26.36 23.17
CA ILE A 9 1.91 -26.82 22.21
C ILE A 9 1.24 -27.26 20.89
N ALA A 10 0.13 -27.99 20.95
CA ALA A 10 -0.61 -28.42 19.76
C ALA A 10 -1.19 -27.23 18.97
N LEU A 11 -1.65 -26.19 19.67
CA LEU A 11 -2.13 -24.97 19.02
C LEU A 11 -0.99 -24.18 18.37
N ALA A 12 0.16 -24.08 19.04
CA ALA A 12 1.35 -23.40 18.51
C ALA A 12 1.91 -24.12 17.28
N ILE A 13 1.97 -25.45 17.28
CA ILE A 13 2.43 -26.25 16.12
C ILE A 13 1.44 -26.11 14.97
N SER A 14 0.14 -26.22 15.23
CA SER A 14 -0.89 -26.02 14.21
C SER A 14 -0.81 -24.62 13.58
N ALA A 15 -0.54 -23.58 14.38
CA ALA A 15 -0.38 -22.21 13.89
C ALA A 15 0.79 -22.05 12.89
N VAL A 16 1.87 -22.83 13.03
CA VAL A 16 3.00 -22.82 12.07
C VAL A 16 2.58 -23.36 10.70
N PHE A 17 1.63 -24.29 10.64
CA PHE A 17 1.09 -24.84 9.39
C PHE A 17 0.00 -23.99 8.74
N PHE A 18 -0.54 -23.01 9.46
CA PHE A 18 -1.46 -22.00 8.90
C PHE A 18 -0.73 -20.79 8.30
N VAL A 19 0.59 -20.70 8.47
CA VAL A 19 1.41 -19.75 7.71
C VAL A 19 1.52 -20.33 6.30
N SER A 20 0.82 -19.72 5.35
CA SER A 20 0.97 -20.03 3.93
C SER A 20 2.47 -19.99 3.56
N PRO A 21 2.95 -20.82 2.63
CA PRO A 21 4.31 -20.70 2.13
C PRO A 21 4.45 -19.32 1.48
N VAL A 22 4.99 -18.37 2.24
CA VAL A 22 5.40 -17.07 1.73
C VAL A 22 6.50 -17.38 0.72
N ALA A 23 6.31 -16.96 -0.54
CA ALA A 23 7.36 -17.02 -1.54
C ALA A 23 8.64 -16.43 -0.92
N ALA A 24 9.69 -17.25 -0.81
CA ALA A 24 10.87 -16.90 -0.03
C ALA A 24 11.33 -15.47 -0.35
N ALA A 25 11.35 -14.60 0.68
CA ALA A 25 11.83 -13.24 0.56
C ALA A 25 13.18 -13.24 -0.17
N THR A 26 13.32 -12.40 -1.20
CA THR A 26 14.59 -12.27 -1.92
C THR A 26 15.71 -11.85 -0.98
N ASN A 27 16.97 -11.91 -1.43
CA ASN A 27 18.10 -11.37 -0.67
C ASN A 27 17.96 -9.88 -0.31
N GLN A 28 17.03 -9.17 -0.97
CA GLN A 28 16.69 -7.78 -0.73
C GLN A 28 15.43 -7.58 0.13
N GLY A 29 14.82 -8.66 0.62
CA GLY A 29 13.64 -8.62 1.49
C GLY A 29 12.36 -8.24 0.75
N LEU A 30 12.24 -8.62 -0.53
CA LEU A 30 11.03 -8.42 -1.32
C LEU A 30 10.29 -9.72 -1.56
N GLU A 31 8.97 -9.66 -1.54
CA GLU A 31 8.07 -10.80 -1.77
C GLU A 31 6.77 -10.35 -2.42
N TRP A 32 5.98 -11.31 -2.92
CA TRP A 32 4.62 -11.05 -3.37
C TRP A 32 3.64 -11.40 -2.27
N ALA A 33 2.81 -10.44 -1.87
CA ALA A 33 1.73 -10.64 -0.92
C ALA A 33 0.36 -10.87 -1.59
N VAL A 34 0.38 -11.05 -2.92
CA VAL A 34 -0.79 -11.36 -3.75
C VAL A 34 -0.52 -12.57 -4.62
N ALA A 35 -1.59 -13.19 -5.10
CA ALA A 35 -1.57 -14.37 -5.94
C ALA A 35 -2.42 -14.18 -7.21
N SER A 36 -2.19 -15.05 -8.18
CA SER A 36 -3.05 -15.12 -9.37
C SER A 36 -4.49 -15.46 -8.96
N GLY A 37 -5.45 -14.73 -9.50
CA GLY A 37 -6.88 -14.84 -9.16
C GLY A 37 -7.34 -13.92 -8.04
N ASP A 38 -6.44 -13.22 -7.34
CA ASP A 38 -6.84 -12.22 -6.36
C ASP A 38 -7.54 -11.04 -7.06
N ALA A 39 -8.64 -10.58 -6.46
CA ALA A 39 -9.47 -9.52 -6.99
C ALA A 39 -9.61 -8.37 -5.99
N PHE A 40 -9.58 -7.15 -6.50
CA PHE A 40 -9.60 -5.92 -5.71
C PHE A 40 -10.64 -4.95 -6.30
N ASN A 41 -11.55 -4.48 -5.46
CA ASN A 41 -12.59 -3.53 -5.87
C ASN A 41 -12.12 -2.10 -5.67
N PHE A 42 -12.57 -1.21 -6.56
CA PHE A 42 -12.22 0.19 -6.58
C PHE A 42 -13.43 1.04 -6.95
N HIS A 43 -13.45 2.28 -6.46
CA HIS A 43 -14.39 3.30 -6.90
C HIS A 43 -13.67 4.43 -7.64
N LEU A 44 -14.12 4.71 -8.86
CA LEU A 44 -13.76 5.87 -9.65
C LEU A 44 -14.74 7.00 -9.31
N THR A 45 -14.23 8.12 -8.82
CA THR A 45 -15.03 9.30 -8.50
C THR A 45 -14.44 10.56 -9.11
N SER A 46 -15.28 11.48 -9.58
CA SER A 46 -14.87 12.84 -9.96
C SER A 46 -15.49 13.87 -9.02
N THR A 47 -14.74 14.91 -8.69
CA THR A 47 -15.17 16.06 -7.88
C THR A 47 -14.78 17.35 -8.59
N GLY A 48 -15.62 18.37 -8.53
CA GLY A 48 -15.33 19.70 -9.10
C GLY A 48 -15.40 19.79 -10.63
N VAL A 49 -15.64 18.69 -11.34
CA VAL A 49 -15.79 18.71 -12.80
C VAL A 49 -17.21 19.15 -13.18
N THR A 50 -17.36 20.37 -13.68
CA THR A 50 -18.64 20.89 -14.17
C THR A 50 -19.15 20.02 -15.33
N ASN A 51 -20.37 19.51 -15.22
CA ASN A 51 -21.04 18.62 -16.20
C ASN A 51 -20.50 17.18 -16.30
N MET A 52 -19.68 16.71 -15.35
CA MET A 52 -19.24 15.32 -15.30
C MET A 52 -19.19 14.79 -13.87
N SER A 53 -20.17 13.98 -13.48
CA SER A 53 -20.11 13.15 -12.29
C SER A 53 -19.81 11.71 -12.69
N LEU A 54 -18.55 11.29 -12.53
CA LEU A 54 -18.17 9.89 -12.59
C LEU A 54 -18.28 9.33 -11.18
N ASN A 55 -19.08 8.29 -11.01
CA ASN A 55 -19.13 7.49 -9.80
C ASN A 55 -19.40 6.05 -10.22
N GLU A 56 -18.32 5.33 -10.49
CA GLU A 56 -18.38 3.98 -11.06
C GLU A 56 -17.54 3.02 -10.24
N ALA A 57 -18.08 1.82 -10.04
CA ALA A 57 -17.37 0.73 -9.39
C ALA A 57 -16.63 -0.11 -10.44
N LEU A 58 -15.36 -0.39 -10.17
CA LEU A 58 -14.49 -1.23 -10.98
C LEU A 58 -13.86 -2.31 -10.12
N TYR A 59 -13.39 -3.37 -10.76
CA TYR A 59 -12.53 -4.33 -10.09
C TYR A 59 -11.33 -4.71 -10.94
N MET A 60 -10.21 -4.93 -10.26
CA MET A 60 -8.97 -5.47 -10.79
C MET A 60 -8.93 -6.97 -10.49
N ASN A 61 -8.41 -7.76 -11.42
CA ASN A 61 -8.02 -9.14 -11.15
C ASN A 61 -6.58 -9.37 -11.62
N ILE A 62 -5.82 -10.10 -10.82
CA ILE A 62 -4.49 -10.57 -11.19
C ILE A 62 -4.64 -11.79 -12.10
N THR A 63 -4.40 -11.61 -13.40
CA THR A 63 -4.70 -12.61 -14.43
C THR A 63 -3.58 -13.61 -14.69
N SER A 64 -2.37 -13.34 -14.19
CA SER A 64 -1.18 -14.15 -14.42
C SER A 64 -0.52 -14.59 -13.11
N ALA A 65 0.31 -15.62 -13.20
CA ALA A 65 1.17 -16.02 -12.09
C ALA A 65 2.17 -14.90 -11.75
N MET A 66 2.51 -14.78 -10.46
CA MET A 66 3.46 -13.77 -10.02
C MET A 66 4.83 -13.96 -10.69
N PRO A 67 5.38 -12.92 -11.35
CA PRO A 67 6.70 -13.00 -11.96
C PRO A 67 7.77 -13.18 -10.87
N ALA A 68 8.86 -13.88 -11.21
CA ALA A 68 9.98 -14.04 -10.29
C ALA A 68 10.64 -12.69 -9.99
N ILE A 69 10.84 -12.39 -8.71
CA ILE A 69 11.56 -11.19 -8.28
C ILE A 69 13.05 -11.44 -8.41
N PRO A 70 13.81 -10.59 -9.14
CA PRO A 70 15.26 -10.71 -9.20
C PRO A 70 15.90 -10.65 -7.81
N ASN A 71 16.96 -11.45 -7.58
CA ASN A 71 17.67 -11.48 -6.30
C ASN A 71 18.32 -10.14 -5.93
N SER A 72 18.64 -9.34 -6.95
CA SER A 72 19.22 -8.02 -6.81
C SER A 72 18.62 -7.10 -7.87
N MET A 73 18.09 -5.96 -7.43
CA MET A 73 17.64 -4.89 -8.30
C MET A 73 18.45 -3.62 -8.04
N THR A 74 18.78 -2.91 -9.11
CA THR A 74 19.52 -1.64 -9.08
C THR A 74 18.78 -0.49 -9.74
N THR A 75 17.82 -0.78 -10.62
CA THR A 75 17.01 0.22 -11.30
C THR A 75 15.51 -0.07 -11.14
N TRP A 76 14.68 0.98 -11.23
CA TRP A 76 13.21 0.81 -11.17
C TRP A 76 12.65 -0.09 -12.27
N ALA A 77 13.26 -0.08 -13.46
CA ALA A 77 12.82 -0.90 -14.59
C ALA A 77 12.96 -2.41 -14.35
N GLU A 78 13.76 -2.82 -13.37
CA GLU A 78 13.92 -4.22 -12.98
C GLU A 78 12.81 -4.71 -12.04
N VAL A 79 11.99 -3.80 -11.48
CA VAL A 79 10.87 -4.17 -10.61
C VAL A 79 9.83 -4.89 -11.45
N PRO A 80 9.61 -6.20 -11.22
CA PRO A 80 8.63 -6.94 -12.00
C PRO A 80 7.22 -6.55 -11.54
N TYR A 81 6.25 -6.72 -12.44
CA TYR A 81 4.84 -6.49 -12.16
C TYR A 81 4.01 -7.59 -12.82
N PRO A 82 2.93 -8.06 -12.17
CA PRO A 82 2.04 -9.05 -12.76
C PRO A 82 1.11 -8.41 -13.79
N ASP A 83 0.60 -9.24 -14.70
CA ASP A 83 -0.51 -8.82 -15.58
C ASP A 83 -1.79 -8.67 -14.75
N VAL A 84 -2.47 -7.55 -14.94
CA VAL A 84 -3.76 -7.25 -14.32
C VAL A 84 -4.80 -6.99 -15.39
N GLY A 85 -6.00 -7.51 -15.14
CA GLY A 85 -7.19 -7.19 -15.91
C GLY A 85 -8.09 -6.23 -15.14
N TRP A 86 -8.89 -5.48 -15.88
CA TRP A 86 -9.80 -4.47 -15.35
C TRP A 86 -11.18 -4.59 -15.96
N TRP A 87 -12.20 -4.55 -15.11
CA TRP A 87 -13.60 -4.65 -15.51
C TRP A 87 -14.48 -3.68 -14.73
N TRP A 88 -15.59 -3.30 -15.36
CA TRP A 88 -16.68 -2.59 -14.69
C TRP A 88 -17.43 -3.57 -13.78
N SER A 89 -17.63 -3.17 -12.52
CA SER A 89 -18.38 -3.98 -11.56
C SER A 89 -19.87 -4.04 -11.89
N SER A 90 -20.41 -3.05 -12.60
CA SER A 90 -21.83 -2.94 -12.94
C SER A 90 -22.29 -3.94 -14.01
N ASN A 91 -21.45 -4.25 -14.99
CA ASN A 91 -21.82 -5.10 -16.13
C ASN A 91 -20.78 -6.20 -16.44
N GLY A 92 -19.66 -6.25 -15.71
CA GLY A 92 -18.60 -7.26 -15.91
C GLY A 92 -17.83 -7.11 -17.21
N THR A 93 -17.99 -6.01 -17.95
CA THR A 93 -17.26 -5.79 -19.21
C THR A 93 -15.88 -5.21 -18.95
N THR A 94 -14.92 -5.51 -19.82
CA THR A 94 -13.57 -4.95 -19.71
C THR A 94 -13.61 -3.43 -19.91
N ILE A 95 -12.73 -2.70 -19.23
CA ILE A 95 -12.72 -1.22 -19.31
C ILE A 95 -12.34 -0.68 -20.69
N GLY A 96 -11.67 -1.48 -21.53
CA GLY A 96 -11.30 -1.10 -22.90
C GLY A 96 -10.55 0.24 -22.95
N LEU A 97 -11.04 1.16 -23.79
CA LEU A 97 -10.44 2.49 -24.00
C LEU A 97 -10.47 3.38 -22.74
N TYR A 98 -11.36 3.12 -21.78
CA TYR A 98 -11.38 3.86 -20.51
C TYR A 98 -10.13 3.61 -19.66
N GLY A 99 -9.31 2.61 -20.00
CA GLY A 99 -7.98 2.43 -19.42
C GLY A 99 -7.03 3.61 -19.63
N LEU A 100 -7.33 4.53 -20.56
CA LEU A 100 -6.58 5.79 -20.71
C LEU A 100 -6.61 6.67 -19.45
N LEU A 101 -7.56 6.46 -18.53
CA LEU A 101 -7.58 7.14 -17.23
C LEU A 101 -6.32 6.82 -16.38
N PHE A 102 -5.66 5.70 -16.65
CA PHE A 102 -4.45 5.27 -15.94
C PHE A 102 -3.15 5.74 -16.59
N LEU A 103 -3.20 6.60 -17.62
CA LEU A 103 -1.98 7.13 -18.26
C LEU A 103 -1.06 7.86 -17.27
N GLY A 104 -1.60 8.45 -16.19
CA GLY A 104 -0.79 9.07 -15.14
C GLY A 104 0.06 8.05 -14.35
N LEU A 105 -0.43 6.82 -14.12
CA LEU A 105 0.38 5.75 -13.54
C LEU A 105 1.57 5.39 -14.43
N LEU A 106 1.34 5.37 -15.76
CA LEU A 106 2.43 5.17 -16.74
C LEU A 106 3.41 6.34 -16.74
N ALA A 107 2.93 7.58 -16.58
CA ALA A 107 3.79 8.77 -16.50
C ALA A 107 4.72 8.75 -15.26
N LEU A 108 4.27 8.17 -14.15
CA LEU A 108 5.10 7.94 -12.96
C LEU A 108 5.90 6.63 -13.04
N GLY A 109 5.72 5.84 -14.10
CA GLY A 109 6.38 4.55 -14.28
C GLY A 109 5.96 3.50 -13.25
N THR A 110 4.84 3.68 -12.56
CA THR A 110 4.45 2.81 -11.45
C THR A 110 3.38 1.80 -11.86
N PRO A 111 3.57 0.49 -11.61
CA PRO A 111 2.58 -0.55 -11.93
C PRO A 111 1.40 -0.54 -10.94
N PHE A 112 0.34 -1.31 -11.21
CA PHE A 112 -0.80 -1.44 -10.27
C PHE A 112 -0.49 -2.27 -9.02
N VAL A 113 0.54 -3.11 -9.09
CA VAL A 113 0.95 -4.01 -8.00
C VAL A 113 2.47 -3.95 -7.88
N LEU A 114 2.96 -3.83 -6.66
CA LEU A 114 4.37 -3.82 -6.30
C LEU A 114 4.69 -4.97 -5.35
N PRO A 115 5.94 -5.47 -5.37
CA PRO A 115 6.42 -6.35 -4.31
C PRO A 115 6.31 -5.67 -2.92
N THR A 116 6.09 -6.46 -1.89
CA THR A 116 6.04 -6.02 -0.49
C THR A 116 7.35 -6.32 0.24
N GLY A 117 7.46 -5.87 1.50
CA GLY A 117 8.63 -6.10 2.35
C GLY A 117 9.53 -4.86 2.45
N ASN A 118 10.49 -4.71 1.55
CA ASN A 118 11.49 -3.63 1.59
C ASN A 118 11.08 -2.37 0.80
N PHE A 119 10.12 -1.61 1.33
CA PHE A 119 9.67 -0.34 0.74
C PHE A 119 10.74 0.77 0.71
N THR A 120 11.78 0.67 1.54
CA THR A 120 12.94 1.58 1.49
C THR A 120 13.74 1.35 0.22
N LEU A 121 13.97 0.09 -0.16
CA LEU A 121 14.60 -0.26 -1.43
C LEU A 121 13.76 0.23 -2.60
N LEU A 122 12.44 -0.03 -2.62
CA LEU A 122 11.55 0.47 -3.68
C LEU A 122 11.61 2.00 -3.79
N GLY A 123 11.68 2.71 -2.66
CA GLY A 123 11.88 4.16 -2.62
C GLY A 123 13.23 4.63 -3.17
N ASN A 124 14.27 3.81 -3.12
CA ASN A 124 15.55 4.12 -3.76
C ASN A 124 15.55 3.79 -5.24
N LEU A 125 14.92 2.68 -5.63
CA LEU A 125 14.82 2.26 -7.03
C LEU A 125 14.00 3.26 -7.84
N ILE A 126 12.85 3.74 -7.34
CA ILE A 126 12.01 4.70 -8.08
C ILE A 126 12.74 6.02 -8.39
N LYS A 127 13.71 6.42 -7.56
CA LYS A 127 14.54 7.61 -7.82
C LYS A 127 15.46 7.45 -9.03
N THR A 128 15.68 6.22 -9.50
CA THR A 128 16.41 5.96 -10.75
C THR A 128 15.50 6.04 -11.98
N TYR A 129 14.18 6.25 -11.81
CA TYR A 129 13.25 6.38 -12.92
C TYR A 129 13.50 7.68 -13.69
N VAL A 130 13.40 7.64 -15.01
CA VAL A 130 13.80 8.75 -15.89
C VAL A 130 12.97 10.02 -15.68
N MET A 131 11.72 9.89 -15.25
CA MET A 131 10.85 11.05 -14.97
C MET A 131 10.98 11.56 -13.53
N TRP A 132 11.83 10.94 -12.70
CA TRP A 132 12.06 11.42 -11.34
C TRP A 132 12.75 12.78 -11.34
N ASN A 133 12.14 13.77 -10.69
CA ASN A 133 12.63 15.14 -10.64
C ASN A 133 12.30 15.81 -9.29
N SER A 134 12.64 17.09 -9.13
CA SER A 134 12.40 17.86 -7.89
C SER A 134 10.93 18.13 -7.59
N THR A 135 10.03 17.99 -8.57
CA THR A 135 8.58 18.13 -8.41
C THR A 135 7.91 16.82 -7.98
N THR A 136 8.67 15.72 -7.96
CA THR A 136 8.23 14.42 -7.47
C THR A 136 8.68 14.25 -6.01
N THR A 137 7.73 14.04 -5.12
CA THR A 137 7.98 13.84 -3.69
C THR A 137 7.41 12.49 -3.24
N HIS A 138 8.06 11.88 -2.25
CA HIS A 138 7.48 10.72 -1.57
C HIS A 138 6.35 11.22 -0.66
N TYR A 139 5.11 10.99 -1.09
CA TYR A 139 3.94 11.53 -0.40
C TYR A 139 3.46 10.66 0.74
N ALA A 140 3.68 9.35 0.68
CA ALA A 140 3.14 8.45 1.68
C ALA A 140 4.20 7.45 2.11
N ASN A 141 5.07 7.81 3.04
CA ASN A 141 5.78 6.83 3.86
C ASN A 141 5.09 6.72 5.23
N SER A 142 3.76 6.55 5.23
CA SER A 142 3.06 6.22 6.46
C SER A 142 3.30 4.75 6.79
N THR A 143 2.91 4.28 7.97
CA THR A 143 3.14 2.87 8.32
C THR A 143 2.36 1.92 7.42
N LEU A 144 1.18 2.34 6.96
CA LEU A 144 0.29 1.51 6.14
C LEU A 144 0.50 1.69 4.65
N TYR A 145 0.94 2.87 4.20
CA TYR A 145 1.01 3.19 2.77
C TYR A 145 2.43 3.51 2.33
N TRP A 146 2.74 3.13 1.10
CA TRP A 146 3.90 3.58 0.35
C TRP A 146 3.42 4.32 -0.91
N GLY A 147 4.00 5.45 -1.29
CA GLY A 147 3.51 6.17 -2.46
C GLY A 147 4.30 7.41 -2.86
N LEU A 148 3.86 8.01 -3.95
CA LEU A 148 4.46 9.13 -4.65
C LEU A 148 3.42 10.22 -4.89
N THR A 149 3.84 11.47 -4.86
CA THR A 149 3.08 12.58 -5.43
C THR A 149 3.99 13.38 -6.34
N TYR A 150 3.50 13.59 -7.55
CA TYR A 150 4.00 14.62 -8.44
C TYR A 150 3.11 15.85 -8.28
N SER A 151 3.73 17.00 -8.09
CA SER A 151 3.02 18.28 -8.01
C SER A 151 3.77 19.29 -8.85
N ASP A 152 3.05 19.93 -9.77
CA ASP A 152 3.59 20.99 -10.61
C ASP A 152 2.70 22.22 -10.50
N THR A 153 3.32 23.37 -10.34
CA THR A 153 2.61 24.64 -10.16
C THR A 153 3.05 25.59 -11.26
N GLU A 154 2.09 25.95 -12.10
CA GLU A 154 2.25 26.96 -13.15
C GLU A 154 1.27 28.10 -12.86
N ASP A 155 1.81 29.30 -12.66
CA ASP A 155 1.07 30.47 -12.20
C ASP A 155 0.23 30.19 -10.93
N ASP A 156 -1.10 30.28 -11.05
CA ASP A 156 -2.06 30.08 -9.96
C ASP A 156 -2.61 28.64 -9.91
N GLU A 157 -2.24 27.78 -10.87
CA GLU A 157 -2.75 26.42 -11.01
C GLU A 157 -1.73 25.39 -10.50
N THR A 158 -2.15 24.53 -9.58
CA THR A 158 -1.35 23.41 -9.09
C THR A 158 -1.98 22.10 -9.53
N ASN A 159 -1.25 21.38 -10.38
CA ASN A 159 -1.58 20.05 -10.84
C ASN A 159 -0.90 19.02 -9.94
N THR A 160 -1.67 18.02 -9.52
CA THR A 160 -1.23 16.98 -8.61
C THR A 160 -1.58 15.61 -9.17
N LEU A 161 -0.64 14.68 -9.00
CA LEU A 161 -0.79 13.28 -9.33
C LEU A 161 -0.27 12.47 -8.16
N GLN A 162 -1.16 11.79 -7.46
CA GLN A 162 -0.87 11.00 -6.28
C GLN A 162 -1.11 9.53 -6.55
N VAL A 163 -0.15 8.70 -6.17
CA VAL A 163 -0.23 7.24 -6.21
C VAL A 163 0.16 6.70 -4.84
N SER A 164 -0.67 5.84 -4.27
CA SER A 164 -0.32 5.11 -3.05
C SER A 164 -0.67 3.64 -3.14
N TYR A 165 0.13 2.82 -2.49
CA TYR A 165 0.05 1.37 -2.39
C TYR A 165 -0.11 0.99 -0.92
N LEU A 166 -0.92 -0.03 -0.66
CA LEU A 166 -1.04 -0.57 0.69
C LEU A 166 0.14 -1.50 0.97
N LYS A 167 0.91 -1.25 2.03
CA LYS A 167 2.16 -1.98 2.31
C LYS A 167 1.94 -3.46 2.61
N SER A 168 0.76 -3.83 3.09
CA SER A 168 0.43 -5.22 3.46
C SER A 168 0.28 -6.14 2.27
N ASP A 169 -0.17 -5.63 1.11
CA ASP A 169 -0.38 -6.44 -0.10
C ASP A 169 0.32 -5.90 -1.35
N GLY A 170 0.84 -4.68 -1.32
CA GLY A 170 1.57 -4.05 -2.42
C GLY A 170 0.67 -3.60 -3.57
N VAL A 171 -0.66 -3.69 -3.43
CA VAL A 171 -1.62 -3.28 -4.46
C VAL A 171 -1.90 -1.79 -4.36
N LEU A 172 -2.17 -1.16 -5.50
CA LEU A 172 -2.63 0.21 -5.59
C LEU A 172 -3.81 0.43 -4.63
N ALA A 173 -3.65 1.39 -3.73
CA ALA A 173 -4.66 1.82 -2.78
C ALA A 173 -5.38 3.07 -3.29
N ARG A 174 -4.63 4.09 -3.73
CA ARG A 174 -5.21 5.34 -4.22
C ARG A 174 -4.46 5.83 -5.43
N TYR A 175 -5.20 6.26 -6.44
CA TYR A 175 -4.70 7.02 -7.56
C TYR A 175 -5.56 8.28 -7.68
N VAL A 176 -4.96 9.46 -7.55
CA VAL A 176 -5.68 10.73 -7.58
C VAL A 176 -4.98 11.67 -8.52
N ILE A 177 -5.71 12.20 -9.49
CA ILE A 177 -5.28 13.31 -10.32
C ILE A 177 -6.13 14.50 -9.91
N GLY A 178 -5.52 15.63 -9.64
CA GLY A 178 -6.26 16.84 -9.32
C GLY A 178 -5.58 18.10 -9.82
N SER A 179 -6.37 19.11 -10.10
CA SER A 179 -5.93 20.48 -10.32
C SER A 179 -6.61 21.38 -9.30
N SER A 180 -5.86 22.33 -8.76
CA SER A 180 -6.37 23.34 -7.83
C SER A 180 -5.93 24.72 -8.27
N ASN A 181 -6.84 25.69 -8.25
CA ASN A 181 -6.55 27.07 -8.56
C ASN A 181 -6.53 27.89 -7.28
N SER A 182 -5.40 28.55 -7.01
CA SER A 182 -5.18 29.32 -5.78
C SER A 182 -5.97 30.63 -5.73
N THR A 183 -6.34 31.19 -6.89
CA THR A 183 -7.10 32.44 -7.02
C THR A 183 -8.62 32.23 -6.92
N SER A 184 -9.17 31.20 -7.57
CA SER A 184 -10.61 30.87 -7.49
C SER A 184 -10.97 29.93 -6.34
N HIS A 185 -9.97 29.31 -5.71
CA HIS A 185 -10.12 28.22 -4.72
C HIS A 185 -10.88 26.99 -5.26
N GLU A 186 -11.03 26.87 -6.58
CA GLU A 186 -11.65 25.71 -7.21
C GLU A 186 -10.67 24.53 -7.20
N THR A 187 -11.20 23.34 -6.91
CA THR A 187 -10.44 22.08 -6.98
C THR A 187 -11.23 21.08 -7.80
N VAL A 188 -10.54 20.51 -8.79
CA VAL A 188 -11.07 19.46 -9.64
C VAL A 188 -10.22 18.22 -9.42
N SER A 189 -10.84 17.08 -9.19
CA SER A 189 -10.11 15.83 -9.01
C SER A 189 -10.84 14.64 -9.59
N VAL A 190 -10.08 13.72 -10.18
CA VAL A 190 -10.52 12.37 -10.52
C VAL A 190 -9.73 11.43 -9.63
N SER A 191 -10.44 10.60 -8.86
CA SER A 191 -9.82 9.66 -7.93
C SER A 191 -10.29 8.24 -8.21
N PHE A 192 -9.37 7.32 -7.98
CA PHE A 192 -9.55 5.91 -8.15
C PHE A 192 -9.02 5.23 -6.89
N ILE A 193 -9.92 4.83 -6.01
CA ILE A 193 -9.60 4.43 -4.65
C ILE A 193 -10.11 3.01 -4.41
N ARG A 194 -9.24 2.17 -3.85
CA ARG A 194 -9.57 0.80 -3.48
C ARG A 194 -10.58 0.77 -2.35
N ASP A 195 -11.52 -0.17 -2.41
CA ASP A 195 -12.50 -0.38 -1.36
C ASP A 195 -11.88 -1.05 -0.13
N ASN A 196 -12.50 -0.83 1.03
CA ASN A 196 -12.12 -1.46 2.30
C ASN A 196 -10.66 -1.21 2.72
N LEU A 197 -10.10 -0.05 2.33
CA LEU A 197 -8.81 0.37 2.85
C LEU A 197 -8.89 0.57 4.37
N PRO A 198 -7.85 0.16 5.12
CA PRO A 198 -7.81 0.44 6.55
C PRO A 198 -7.93 1.94 6.77
N ALA A 199 -8.77 2.35 7.71
CA ALA A 199 -8.91 3.77 8.04
C ALA A 199 -7.54 4.33 8.44
N GLU A 200 -7.26 5.58 8.06
CA GLU A 200 -6.07 6.33 8.49
C GLU A 200 -6.18 6.75 9.97
N GLY A 201 -6.56 5.81 10.84
CA GLY A 201 -6.56 5.94 12.28
C GLY A 201 -5.16 5.75 12.86
N PHE A 202 -5.02 6.02 14.15
CA PHE A 202 -3.78 5.79 14.89
C PHE A 202 -3.37 4.32 14.78
N ASP A 203 -2.35 4.06 13.97
CA ASP A 203 -1.82 2.73 13.73
C ASP A 203 -1.03 2.27 14.96
N ILE A 204 -1.73 1.58 15.86
CA ILE A 204 -1.16 1.01 17.08
C ILE A 204 -0.03 0.04 16.74
N ILE A 205 -0.13 -0.74 15.65
CA ILE A 205 0.89 -1.73 15.28
C ILE A 205 2.13 -1.01 14.76
N GLY A 206 1.96 -0.01 13.89
CA GLY A 206 3.04 0.87 13.44
C GLY A 206 3.70 1.64 14.57
N PHE A 207 2.91 2.17 15.51
CA PHE A 207 3.41 2.82 16.71
C PHE A 207 4.22 1.86 17.58
N ILE A 208 3.75 0.63 17.79
CA ILE A 208 4.47 -0.41 18.55
C ILE A 208 5.77 -0.82 17.84
N GLN A 209 5.74 -1.01 16.52
CA GLN A 209 6.92 -1.40 15.75
C GLN A 209 7.99 -0.30 15.73
N GLN A 210 7.59 0.97 15.59
CA GLN A 210 8.51 2.11 15.60
C GLN A 210 8.97 2.51 17.01
N ASN A 211 8.20 2.19 18.05
CA ASN A 211 8.50 2.52 19.44
C ASN A 211 8.68 1.28 20.31
N MET A 212 9.18 0.18 19.74
CA MET A 212 9.31 -1.11 20.42
C MET A 212 10.14 -1.02 21.71
N LEU A 213 11.12 -0.12 21.75
CA LEU A 213 11.91 0.19 22.95
C LEU A 213 11.05 0.80 24.07
N LEU A 214 10.12 1.68 23.71
CA LEU A 214 9.23 2.41 24.62
C LEU A 214 8.13 1.49 25.17
N VAL A 215 7.61 0.59 24.31
CA VAL A 215 6.71 -0.49 24.71
C VAL A 215 7.42 -1.46 25.65
N GLY A 216 8.65 -1.84 25.35
CA GLY A 216 9.49 -2.66 26.22
C GLY A 216 9.73 -2.03 27.59
N ALA A 217 10.01 -0.72 27.64
CA ALA A 217 10.15 0.03 28.89
C ALA A 217 8.84 0.08 29.69
N GLY A 218 7.70 0.27 29.02
CA GLY A 218 6.37 0.26 29.66
C GLY A 218 6.04 -1.08 30.33
N VAL A 219 6.31 -2.20 29.66
CA VAL A 219 6.12 -3.55 30.22
C VAL A 219 7.03 -3.77 31.43
N LEU A 220 8.30 -3.33 31.36
CA LEU A 220 9.24 -3.43 32.47
C LEU A 220 8.73 -2.71 33.72
N VAL A 221 8.21 -1.49 33.57
CA VAL A 221 7.64 -0.69 34.67
C VAL A 221 6.45 -1.40 35.30
N ILE A 222 5.54 -1.97 34.49
CA ILE A 222 4.39 -2.71 35.00
C ILE A 222 4.83 -3.95 35.81
N VAL A 223 5.85 -4.67 35.33
CA VAL A 223 6.41 -5.84 36.03
C VAL A 223 7.05 -5.42 37.36
N ILE A 224 7.82 -4.32 37.39
CA ILE A 224 8.44 -3.79 38.60
C ILE A 224 7.38 -3.36 39.62
N ILE A 225 6.36 -2.62 39.19
CA ILE A 225 5.25 -2.20 40.06
C ILE A 225 4.52 -3.42 40.61
N GLY A 226 4.20 -4.39 39.75
CA GLY A 226 3.57 -5.65 40.16
C GLY A 226 4.41 -6.42 41.20
N ALA A 227 5.71 -6.52 40.98
CA ALA A 227 6.64 -7.15 41.92
C ALA A 227 6.70 -6.42 43.26
N VAL A 228 6.81 -5.09 43.26
CA VAL A 228 6.84 -4.25 44.48
C VAL A 228 5.53 -4.36 45.27
N VAL A 229 4.39 -4.35 44.60
CA VAL A 229 3.07 -4.50 45.25
C VAL A 229 2.90 -5.90 45.85
N CYS A 230 3.34 -6.96 45.15
CA CYS A 230 3.33 -8.32 45.67
C CYS A 230 4.28 -8.51 46.86
N MET A 231 5.44 -7.83 46.86
CA MET A 231 6.38 -7.84 47.98
C MET A 231 5.87 -7.07 49.20
N LYS A 232 5.16 -5.95 49.01
CA LYS A 232 4.57 -5.16 50.11
C LYS A 232 3.33 -5.79 50.73
N ARG A 233 2.69 -6.75 50.06
CA ARG A 233 1.49 -7.47 50.56
C ARG A 233 1.82 -8.76 51.34
N LYS A 234 3.11 -9.11 51.47
CA LYS A 234 3.60 -10.08 52.44
C LYS A 234 4.05 -9.35 53.71
#